data_AF-A0A8T1GU58-F1
#
_entry.id   AF-A0A8T1GU58-F1
#
_cell.length_a   1.000
_cell.length_b   1.000
_cell.length_c   1.000
_cell.angle_alpha   90.00
_cell.angle_beta   90.00
_cell.angle_gamma   90.00
#
_symmetry.space_group_name_H-M   'P 1'
#
loop_
_entity.id
_entity.type
_entity.pdbx_description
1 polymer ?
#
loop_
_entity_poly.entity_id
_entity_poly.type
_entity_poly.pdbx_seq_one_letter_code
_entity_poly.pdbx_strand_id
1 'polypeptide(L)'
;MITVLHAFLDTPVGVKGFREGSRVWFNAVSSFAFYSMCRINEVLTFKWKDMSLRQYYPSVVAPHEVIEYGAYALFNRKTAVAEERMYSLHHVAKDELAISAYMHLCNWMDYAFERKGHQWRDDDFVFPALNYISKKVFKTNDAATGCEKVCVRWGKNISEQVFITLLICIVRGLNRVGKHAIGYVTKHGTSGWFTSHTFRRAGAQYRFM
;
A
#
# COMPACT_ATOMS: atom_id res chain seq x y z
N MET A 1 -7.10 3.90 10.53
CA MET A 1 -7.18 4.54 9.18
C MET A 1 -6.93 3.53 8.06
N ILE A 2 -5.74 2.91 7.97
CA ILE A 2 -5.42 1.96 6.87
C ILE A 2 -6.41 0.79 6.79
N THR A 3 -6.78 0.21 7.93
CA THR A 3 -7.81 -0.84 8.03
C THR A 3 -9.15 -0.43 7.41
N VAL A 4 -9.59 0.81 7.65
CA VAL A 4 -10.85 1.32 7.10
C VAL A 4 -10.75 1.53 5.59
N LEU A 5 -9.61 2.01 5.10
CA LEU A 5 -9.38 2.20 3.67
C LEU A 5 -9.34 0.87 2.92
N HIS A 6 -8.62 -0.12 3.44
CA HIS A 6 -8.55 -1.46 2.84
C HIS A 6 -9.91 -2.13 2.85
N ALA A 7 -10.60 -2.12 3.99
CA ALA A 7 -11.95 -2.68 4.10
C ALA A 7 -12.92 -2.01 3.11
N PHE A 8 -12.86 -0.69 2.95
CA PHE A 8 -13.67 0.02 1.96
C PHE A 8 -13.40 -0.45 0.53
N LEU A 9 -12.13 -0.64 0.15
CA LEU A 9 -11.76 -1.10 -1.19
C LEU A 9 -12.30 -2.49 -1.53
N ASP A 10 -12.56 -3.31 -0.52
CA ASP A 10 -13.12 -4.66 -0.68
C ASP A 10 -14.66 -4.69 -0.63
N THR A 11 -15.32 -3.57 -0.32
CA THR A 11 -16.78 -3.47 -0.43
C THR A 11 -17.25 -3.50 -1.89
N PRO A 12 -18.52 -3.84 -2.18
CA PRO A 12 -19.07 -3.77 -3.54
C PRO A 12 -18.90 -2.39 -4.20
N VAL A 13 -18.98 -1.32 -3.40
CA VAL A 13 -18.76 0.06 -3.90
C VAL A 13 -17.29 0.29 -4.26
N GLY A 14 -16.37 -0.16 -3.40
CA GLY A 14 -14.93 -0.12 -3.65
C GLY A 14 -14.54 -0.90 -4.90
N VAL A 15 -15.03 -2.14 -5.04
CA VAL A 15 -14.77 -3.00 -6.20
C VAL A 15 -15.32 -2.39 -7.50
N LYS A 16 -16.50 -1.76 -7.46
CA LYS A 16 -17.08 -1.10 -8.64
C LYS A 16 -16.35 0.20 -9.01
N GLY A 17 -15.89 0.96 -8.02
CA GLY A 17 -15.22 2.25 -8.23
C GLY A 17 -13.75 2.14 -8.59
N PHE A 18 -13.05 1.14 -8.07
CA PHE A 18 -11.59 1.01 -8.19
C PHE A 18 -11.22 -0.32 -8.84
N ARG A 19 -10.46 -0.25 -9.94
CA ARG A 19 -9.96 -1.47 -10.60
C ARG A 19 -9.12 -2.30 -9.64
N GLU A 20 -9.25 -3.62 -9.72
CA GLU A 20 -8.51 -4.57 -8.90
C GLU A 20 -7.02 -4.26 -8.82
N GLY A 21 -6.36 -4.04 -9.96
CA GLY A 21 -4.94 -3.70 -9.98
C GLY A 21 -4.59 -2.45 -9.17
N SER A 22 -5.44 -1.41 -9.18
CA SER A 22 -5.22 -0.22 -8.35
C SER A 22 -5.49 -0.46 -6.86
N ARG A 23 -6.43 -1.36 -6.52
CA ARG A 23 -6.75 -1.73 -5.14
C ARG A 23 -5.62 -2.54 -4.51
N VAL A 24 -5.19 -3.61 -5.19
CA VAL A 24 -4.10 -4.49 -4.73
C VAL A 24 -2.80 -3.69 -4.63
N TRP A 25 -2.49 -2.88 -5.64
CA TRP A 25 -1.34 -1.96 -5.62
C TRP A 25 -1.40 -0.99 -4.43
N PHE A 26 -2.56 -0.37 -4.17
CA PHE A 26 -2.71 0.56 -3.06
C PHE A 26 -2.54 -0.13 -1.71
N ASN A 27 -3.12 -1.31 -1.53
CA ASN A 27 -2.99 -2.09 -0.30
C ASN A 27 -1.52 -2.42 -0.02
N ALA A 28 -0.77 -2.86 -1.03
CA ALA A 28 0.66 -3.15 -0.92
C ALA A 28 1.48 -1.91 -0.55
N VAL A 29 1.32 -0.80 -1.28
CA VAL A 29 2.07 0.45 -1.02
C VAL A 29 1.78 1.00 0.38
N SER A 30 0.49 1.08 0.75
CA SER A 30 0.07 1.70 2.01
C SER A 30 0.46 0.86 3.22
N SER A 31 0.32 -0.48 3.15
CA SER A 31 0.74 -1.38 4.23
C SER A 31 2.25 -1.40 4.37
N PHE A 32 2.99 -1.43 3.26
CA PHE A 32 4.45 -1.37 3.30
C PHE A 32 4.94 -0.03 3.88
N ALA A 33 4.38 1.10 3.46
CA ALA A 33 4.70 2.42 4.03
C ALA A 33 4.39 2.50 5.54
N PHE A 34 3.28 1.89 5.97
CA PHE A 34 2.88 1.84 7.37
C PHE A 34 3.82 0.96 8.20
N TYR A 35 4.06 -0.27 7.76
CA TYR A 35 4.88 -1.27 8.44
C TYR A 35 6.35 -0.82 8.57
N SER A 36 6.92 -0.34 7.46
CA SER A 36 8.29 0.14 7.43
C SER A 36 8.47 1.50 8.13
N MET A 37 7.39 2.21 8.45
CA MET A 37 7.39 3.60 8.88
C MET A 37 8.11 4.53 7.87
N CYS A 38 7.96 4.27 6.58
CA CYS A 38 8.52 5.08 5.51
C CYS A 38 7.58 6.21 5.08
N ARG A 39 8.16 7.33 4.62
CA ARG A 39 7.41 8.28 3.79
C ARG A 39 7.09 7.65 2.46
N ILE A 40 6.01 8.11 1.83
CA ILE A 40 5.60 7.53 0.55
C ILE A 40 6.68 7.67 -0.52
N ASN A 41 7.40 8.80 -0.58
CA ASN A 41 8.43 9.01 -1.59
C ASN A 41 9.64 8.07 -1.44
N GLU A 42 9.92 7.57 -0.22
CA GLU A 42 10.91 6.51 0.03
C GLU A 42 10.42 5.16 -0.51
N VAL A 43 9.11 4.92 -0.44
CA VAL A 43 8.46 3.68 -0.92
C VAL A 43 8.31 3.66 -2.43
N LEU A 44 7.91 4.76 -3.07
CA LEU A 44 7.62 4.77 -4.51
C LEU A 44 8.87 4.52 -5.37
N THR A 45 10.06 4.85 -4.86
CA THR A 45 11.33 4.63 -5.57
C THR A 45 11.88 3.21 -5.45
N PHE A 46 11.24 2.34 -4.66
CA PHE A 46 11.75 1.02 -4.31
C PHE A 46 11.89 0.12 -5.55
N LYS A 47 13.05 -0.53 -5.69
CA LYS A 47 13.33 -1.45 -6.80
C LYS A 47 13.16 -2.90 -6.38
N TRP A 48 12.89 -3.74 -7.36
CA TRP A 48 12.66 -5.17 -7.12
C TRP A 48 13.90 -5.85 -6.53
N LYS A 49 15.10 -5.50 -6.99
CA LYS A 49 16.37 -6.03 -6.44
C LYS A 49 16.56 -5.77 -4.95
N ASP A 50 15.88 -4.76 -4.42
CA ASP A 50 15.97 -4.38 -3.01
C ASP A 50 14.97 -5.16 -2.14
N MET A 51 14.21 -6.10 -2.72
CA MET A 51 13.19 -6.89 -2.06
C MET A 51 13.39 -8.39 -2.30
N SER A 52 13.12 -9.19 -1.28
CA SER A 52 13.01 -10.64 -1.40
C SER A 52 11.77 -11.09 -0.65
N LEU A 53 10.89 -11.84 -1.29
CA LEU A 53 9.69 -12.42 -0.66
C LEU A 53 9.83 -13.94 -0.63
N ARG A 54 8.96 -14.61 0.14
CA ARG A 54 8.92 -16.09 0.21
C ARG A 54 10.27 -16.70 0.59
N GLN A 55 10.94 -16.06 1.54
CA GLN A 55 12.15 -16.56 2.16
C GLN A 55 11.78 -17.44 3.34
N TYR A 56 12.66 -18.39 3.71
CA TYR A 56 12.37 -19.38 4.74
C TYR A 56 13.54 -19.51 5.72
N TYR A 57 13.27 -19.62 7.01
CA TYR A 57 14.26 -20.02 8.02
C TYR A 57 13.63 -20.96 9.06
N PRO A 58 14.42 -21.87 9.66
CA PRO A 58 13.93 -22.74 10.73
C PRO A 58 13.63 -21.92 12.00
N SER A 59 12.52 -22.23 12.68
CA SER A 59 12.20 -21.61 13.96
C SER A 59 13.22 -21.99 15.03
N VAL A 60 13.72 -20.99 15.75
CA VAL A 60 14.67 -21.18 16.86
C VAL A 60 13.99 -21.90 18.04
N VAL A 61 12.68 -21.69 18.22
CA VAL A 61 11.91 -22.26 19.33
C VAL A 61 11.36 -23.65 18.98
N ALA A 62 11.10 -23.90 17.70
CA ALA A 62 10.57 -25.16 17.20
C ALA A 62 11.31 -25.59 15.91
N PRO A 63 12.46 -26.31 16.00
CA PRO A 63 13.33 -26.57 14.85
C PRO A 63 12.71 -27.34 13.67
N HIS A 64 11.53 -27.94 13.88
CA HIS A 64 10.75 -28.62 12.83
C HIS A 64 9.78 -27.69 12.10
N GLU A 65 9.58 -26.47 12.59
CA GLU A 65 8.77 -25.45 11.97
C GLU A 65 9.64 -24.54 11.09
N VAL A 66 9.11 -24.20 9.92
CA VAL A 66 9.74 -23.25 9.00
C VAL A 66 8.91 -21.98 8.99
N ILE A 67 9.58 -20.85 9.15
CA ILE A 67 8.95 -19.53 9.13
C ILE A 67 9.19 -18.90 7.77
N GLU A 68 8.11 -18.60 7.07
CA GLU A 68 8.13 -17.79 5.85
C GLU A 68 8.23 -16.30 6.19
N TYR A 69 9.03 -15.55 5.45
CA TYR A 69 9.19 -14.11 5.61
C TYR A 69 9.60 -13.42 4.31
N GLY A 70 9.57 -12.09 4.31
CA GLY A 70 10.21 -11.27 3.29
C GLY A 70 11.35 -10.45 3.88
N ALA A 71 12.19 -9.88 3.03
CA ALA A 71 13.25 -8.97 3.41
C ALA A 71 13.32 -7.80 2.42
N TYR A 72 13.80 -6.65 2.89
CA TYR A 72 13.94 -5.46 2.05
C TYR A 72 15.07 -4.54 2.52
N ALA A 73 15.75 -3.88 1.59
CA ALA A 73 16.80 -2.90 1.86
C ALA A 73 16.27 -1.47 1.74
N LEU A 74 16.37 -0.65 2.79
CA LEU A 74 16.06 0.79 2.68
C LEU A 74 17.34 1.61 2.52
N PHE A 75 17.38 2.41 1.46
CA PHE A 75 18.46 3.35 1.19
C PHE A 75 18.11 4.76 1.67
N ASN A 76 19.13 5.57 1.97
CA ASN A 76 19.01 7.01 2.22
C ASN A 76 18.10 7.43 3.40
N ARG A 77 17.96 6.61 4.43
CA ARG A 77 17.33 7.05 5.68
C ARG A 77 18.25 8.02 6.44
N LYS A 78 17.70 9.17 6.86
CA LYS A 78 18.40 10.21 7.64
C LYS A 78 19.13 9.71 8.91
N THR A 79 18.84 8.50 9.39
CA THR A 79 19.43 7.91 10.61
C THR A 79 20.29 6.68 10.32
N ALA A 80 20.57 6.35 9.05
CA ALA A 80 21.41 5.20 8.71
C ALA A 80 22.90 5.63 8.72
N VAL A 81 23.66 5.05 9.65
CA VAL A 81 25.12 5.25 9.80
C VAL A 81 25.92 4.25 8.95
N ALA A 82 25.24 3.37 8.20
CA ALA A 82 25.85 2.40 7.31
C ALA A 82 24.95 2.15 6.10
N GLU A 83 25.57 1.89 4.94
CA GLU A 83 24.92 1.38 3.74
C GLU A 83 24.25 0.02 4.04
N GLU A 84 23.09 -0.22 3.41
CA GLU A 84 22.43 -1.53 3.30
C GLU A 84 21.96 -2.21 4.60
N ARG A 85 21.10 -1.54 5.39
CA ARG A 85 20.30 -2.27 6.39
C ARG A 85 19.20 -3.09 5.71
N MET A 86 19.29 -4.41 5.86
CA MET A 86 18.22 -5.34 5.54
C MET A 86 17.20 -5.41 6.68
N TYR A 87 15.92 -5.30 6.33
CA TYR A 87 14.79 -5.36 7.23
C TYR A 87 13.89 -6.54 6.90
N SER A 88 13.37 -7.21 7.91
CA SER A 88 12.44 -8.32 7.72
C SER A 88 11.00 -7.85 7.61
N LEU A 89 10.22 -8.54 6.78
CA LEU A 89 8.77 -8.45 6.64
C LEU A 89 8.19 -9.74 7.21
N HIS A 90 7.57 -9.64 8.38
CA HIS A 90 6.96 -10.78 9.05
C HIS A 90 5.46 -10.86 8.78
N HIS A 91 4.93 -12.08 8.91
CA HIS A 91 3.50 -12.25 9.09
C HIS A 91 3.03 -11.55 10.36
N VAL A 92 1.87 -10.90 10.27
CA VAL A 92 1.16 -10.32 11.41
C VAL A 92 -0.01 -11.21 11.78
N ALA A 93 -0.58 -11.00 12.97
CA ALA A 93 -1.74 -11.75 13.42
C ALA A 93 -2.96 -11.53 12.51
N LYS A 94 -3.92 -12.47 12.53
CA LYS A 94 -5.09 -12.46 11.63
C LYS A 94 -6.00 -11.25 11.82
N ASP A 95 -5.99 -10.64 12.99
CA ASP A 95 -6.70 -9.41 13.33
C ASP A 95 -5.99 -8.15 12.81
N GLU A 96 -4.73 -8.25 12.42
CA GLU A 96 -3.88 -7.15 11.94
C GLU A 96 -3.63 -7.18 10.43
N LEU A 97 -4.42 -7.96 9.66
CA LEU A 97 -4.13 -8.20 8.24
C LEU A 97 -4.00 -6.94 7.38
N ALA A 98 -4.72 -5.86 7.71
CA ALA A 98 -4.63 -4.58 6.98
C ALA A 98 -3.25 -3.90 7.07
N ILE A 99 -2.44 -4.23 8.07
CA ILE A 99 -1.07 -3.74 8.22
C ILE A 99 -0.03 -4.79 7.81
N SER A 100 -0.48 -5.95 7.31
CA SER A 100 0.38 -7.04 6.83
C SER A 100 1.06 -6.66 5.52
N ALA A 101 2.19 -5.95 5.62
CA ALA A 101 2.98 -5.57 4.45
C ALA A 101 3.41 -6.79 3.64
N TYR A 102 3.84 -7.87 4.31
CA TYR A 102 4.25 -9.11 3.65
C TYR A 102 3.13 -9.69 2.78
N MET A 103 1.95 -9.91 3.35
CA MET A 103 0.80 -10.48 2.63
C MET A 103 0.40 -9.60 1.44
N HIS A 104 0.28 -8.28 1.65
CA HIS A 104 -0.15 -7.39 0.58
C HIS A 104 0.89 -7.27 -0.55
N LEU A 105 2.18 -7.32 -0.23
CA LEU A 105 3.25 -7.39 -1.22
C LEU A 105 3.16 -8.68 -2.03
N CYS A 106 3.02 -9.84 -1.38
CA CYS A 106 2.83 -11.12 -2.08
C CYS A 106 1.62 -11.08 -3.01
N ASN A 107 0.46 -10.61 -2.52
CA ASN A 107 -0.76 -10.48 -3.33
C ASN A 107 -0.55 -9.55 -4.55
N TRP A 108 0.25 -8.49 -4.40
CA TRP A 108 0.59 -7.60 -5.50
C TRP A 108 1.52 -8.27 -6.52
N MET A 109 2.53 -9.02 -6.06
CA MET A 109 3.42 -9.76 -6.96
C MET A 109 2.67 -10.85 -7.74
N ASP A 110 1.77 -11.58 -7.07
CA ASP A 110 0.96 -12.62 -7.72
C ASP A 110 -0.02 -12.00 -8.71
N TYR A 111 -0.66 -10.88 -8.35
CA TYR A 111 -1.49 -10.14 -9.31
C TYR A 111 -0.69 -9.71 -10.55
N ALA A 112 0.51 -9.17 -10.35
CA ALA A 112 1.38 -8.74 -11.45
C ALA A 112 1.77 -9.91 -12.35
N PHE A 113 2.16 -11.04 -11.76
CA PHE A 113 2.56 -12.23 -12.50
C PHE A 113 1.37 -12.93 -13.16
N GLU A 114 0.39 -13.37 -12.39
CA GLU A 114 -0.71 -14.23 -12.84
C GLU A 114 -1.75 -13.49 -13.70
N ARG A 115 -2.09 -12.25 -13.32
CA ARG A 115 -3.16 -11.48 -13.99
C ARG A 115 -2.64 -10.54 -15.07
N LYS A 116 -1.34 -10.19 -15.04
CA LYS A 116 -0.73 -9.25 -15.98
C LYS A 116 0.44 -9.84 -16.77
N GLY A 117 0.90 -11.05 -16.46
CA GLY A 117 2.04 -11.67 -17.14
C GLY A 117 3.35 -10.89 -16.94
N HIS A 118 3.44 -10.06 -15.89
CA HIS A 118 4.62 -9.26 -15.64
C HIS A 118 5.74 -10.13 -15.09
N GLN A 119 6.88 -10.10 -15.76
CA GLN A 119 8.11 -10.75 -15.31
C GLN A 119 9.00 -9.70 -14.65
N TRP A 120 9.17 -9.84 -13.33
CA TRP A 120 9.95 -8.92 -12.52
C TRP A 120 11.43 -8.97 -12.87
N ARG A 121 12.03 -7.79 -13.02
CA ARG A 121 13.47 -7.58 -13.22
C ARG A 121 14.01 -6.70 -12.10
N ASP A 122 15.28 -6.85 -11.79
CA ASP A 122 15.97 -6.14 -10.69
C ASP A 122 15.68 -4.64 -10.62
N ASP A 123 15.71 -3.95 -11.77
CA ASP A 123 15.48 -2.51 -11.86
C ASP A 123 14.01 -2.11 -12.04
N ASP A 124 13.07 -3.05 -11.99
CA ASP A 124 11.64 -2.71 -11.97
C ASP A 124 11.29 -1.98 -10.68
N PHE A 125 10.42 -0.98 -10.80
CA PHE A 125 9.81 -0.37 -9.62
C PHE A 125 8.82 -1.38 -9.03
N VAL A 126 8.98 -1.71 -7.76
CA VAL A 126 8.01 -2.54 -7.01
C VAL A 126 6.62 -1.93 -7.11
N PHE A 127 6.56 -0.60 -7.10
CA PHE A 127 5.35 0.19 -7.21
C PHE A 127 5.37 1.05 -8.48
N PRO A 128 5.02 0.47 -9.64
CA PRO A 128 5.00 1.17 -10.92
C PRO A 128 3.95 2.28 -10.97
N ALA A 129 4.08 3.17 -11.96
CA ALA A 129 3.17 4.27 -12.24
C ALA A 129 1.71 3.82 -12.44
N LEU A 130 0.77 4.69 -12.07
CA LEU A 130 -0.64 4.53 -12.34
C LEU A 130 -1.11 5.60 -13.33
N ASN A 131 -1.85 5.18 -14.36
CA ASN A 131 -2.46 6.06 -15.35
C ASN A 131 -3.97 6.20 -15.13
N TYR A 132 -4.57 7.21 -15.77
CA TYR A 132 -6.03 7.43 -15.84
C TYR A 132 -6.72 7.73 -14.49
N ILE A 133 -5.97 8.22 -13.50
CA ILE A 133 -6.57 8.79 -12.28
C ILE A 133 -7.16 10.16 -12.63
N SER A 134 -8.47 10.30 -12.48
CA SER A 134 -9.17 11.55 -12.77
C SER A 134 -9.23 12.44 -11.52
N LYS A 135 -8.74 13.69 -11.65
CA LYS A 135 -8.92 14.73 -10.62
C LYS A 135 -10.29 15.41 -10.69
N LYS A 136 -11.09 15.16 -11.75
CA LYS A 136 -12.36 15.88 -11.98
C LYS A 136 -13.35 15.67 -10.83
N VAL A 137 -13.33 14.47 -10.24
CA VAL A 137 -14.16 14.07 -9.08
C VAL A 137 -13.85 14.83 -7.79
N PHE A 138 -12.76 15.60 -7.74
CA PHE A 138 -12.48 16.49 -6.62
C PHE A 138 -13.39 17.73 -6.63
N LYS A 139 -13.86 18.13 -7.81
CA LYS A 139 -14.66 19.34 -8.01
C LYS A 139 -16.14 19.06 -8.26
N THR A 140 -16.54 17.79 -8.32
CA THR A 140 -17.91 17.38 -8.63
C THR A 140 -18.48 16.47 -7.54
N ASN A 141 -19.81 16.50 -7.41
CA ASN A 141 -20.57 15.56 -6.58
C ASN A 141 -20.97 14.28 -7.33
N ASP A 142 -20.34 14.02 -8.47
CA ASP A 142 -20.57 12.83 -9.30
C ASP A 142 -20.31 11.55 -8.50
N ALA A 143 -21.15 10.52 -8.68
CA ALA A 143 -20.97 9.20 -8.08
C ALA A 143 -19.64 8.53 -8.48
N ALA A 144 -19.05 8.92 -9.63
CA ALA A 144 -17.74 8.43 -10.05
C ALA A 144 -16.66 8.68 -8.98
N THR A 145 -15.79 7.70 -8.81
CA THR A 145 -14.59 7.75 -7.96
C THR A 145 -13.39 8.34 -8.70
N GLY A 146 -13.42 8.36 -10.03
CA GLY A 146 -12.33 8.82 -10.88
C GLY A 146 -11.20 7.80 -11.03
N CYS A 147 -11.41 6.57 -10.56
CA CYS A 147 -10.43 5.49 -10.53
C CYS A 147 -10.86 4.23 -11.32
N GLU A 148 -12.01 4.26 -12.00
CA GLU A 148 -12.63 3.12 -12.69
C GLU A 148 -11.81 2.62 -13.89
N LYS A 149 -10.95 3.49 -14.42
CA LYS A 149 -10.10 3.22 -15.60
C LYS A 149 -8.61 3.13 -15.25
N VAL A 150 -8.26 3.11 -13.96
CA VAL A 150 -6.86 3.16 -13.54
C VAL A 150 -6.10 1.92 -13.96
N CYS A 151 -4.97 2.12 -14.61
CA CYS A 151 -4.13 1.05 -15.12
C CYS A 151 -2.70 1.22 -14.62
N VAL A 152 -2.06 0.07 -14.39
CA VAL A 152 -0.64 -0.01 -14.05
C VAL A 152 0.19 0.28 -15.30
N ARG A 153 1.25 1.07 -15.13
CA ARG A 153 2.23 1.44 -16.16
C ARG A 153 3.62 1.01 -15.71
N TRP A 154 4.01 -0.18 -16.16
CA TRP A 154 5.32 -0.79 -15.91
C TRP A 154 6.48 0.09 -16.39
N GLY A 155 7.65 -0.08 -15.75
CA GLY A 155 8.89 0.62 -16.09
C GLY A 155 8.92 2.12 -15.75
N LYS A 156 7.85 2.70 -15.21
CA LYS A 156 7.82 4.10 -14.79
C LYS A 156 7.59 4.23 -13.29
N ASN A 157 8.31 5.17 -12.68
CA ASN A 157 8.05 5.56 -11.31
C ASN A 157 6.75 6.36 -11.20
N ILE A 158 6.01 6.16 -10.12
CA ILE A 158 4.86 6.99 -9.78
C ILE A 158 5.32 8.27 -9.08
N SER A 159 4.69 9.40 -9.39
CA SER A 159 4.92 10.62 -8.60
C SER A 159 4.12 10.60 -7.30
N GLU A 160 4.67 11.22 -6.25
CA GLU A 160 3.97 11.43 -4.97
C GLU A 160 2.59 12.06 -5.18
N GLN A 161 2.48 13.03 -6.09
CA GLN A 161 1.20 13.70 -6.37
C GLN A 161 0.14 12.76 -6.94
N VAL A 162 0.52 11.78 -7.76
CA VAL A 162 -0.42 10.77 -8.31
C VAL A 162 -0.88 9.84 -7.19
N PHE A 163 0.02 9.42 -6.29
CA PHE A 163 -0.35 8.66 -5.11
C PHE A 163 -1.33 9.42 -4.20
N ILE A 164 -1.02 10.69 -3.89
CA ILE A 164 -1.90 11.54 -3.07
C ILE A 164 -3.27 11.69 -3.74
N THR A 165 -3.30 11.83 -5.06
CA THR A 165 -4.54 11.89 -5.83
C THR A 165 -5.38 10.61 -5.65
N LEU A 166 -4.75 9.43 -5.76
CA LEU A 166 -5.42 8.14 -5.53
C LEU A 166 -5.99 8.05 -4.11
N LEU A 167 -5.18 8.39 -3.10
CA LEU A 167 -5.60 8.37 -1.69
C LEU A 167 -6.81 9.26 -1.45
N ILE A 168 -6.83 10.47 -2.03
CA ILE A 168 -7.98 11.38 -1.93
C ILE A 168 -9.22 10.78 -2.60
N CYS A 169 -9.08 10.13 -3.76
CA CYS A 169 -10.21 9.43 -4.40
C CYS A 169 -10.79 8.33 -3.49
N ILE A 170 -9.93 7.52 -2.87
CA ILE A 170 -10.35 6.45 -1.96
C ILE A 170 -11.08 7.03 -0.75
N VAL A 171 -10.52 8.06 -0.12
CA VAL A 171 -11.15 8.70 1.06
C VAL A 171 -12.47 9.36 0.70
N ARG A 172 -12.57 10.02 -0.47
CA ARG A 172 -13.85 10.57 -0.95
C ARG A 172 -14.89 9.48 -1.21
N GLY A 173 -14.48 8.37 -1.82
CA GLY A 173 -15.33 7.20 -2.01
C GLY A 173 -15.85 6.67 -0.67
N LEU A 174 -14.94 6.50 0.30
CA LEU A 174 -15.28 6.11 1.66
C LEU A 174 -16.26 7.10 2.30
N ASN A 175 -16.02 8.41 2.23
CA ASN A 175 -16.90 9.42 2.85
C ASN A 175 -18.34 9.39 2.30
N ARG A 176 -18.54 9.00 1.04
CA ARG A 176 -19.88 8.87 0.43
C ARG A 176 -20.67 7.71 1.01
N VAL A 177 -19.98 6.63 1.40
CA VAL A 177 -20.57 5.39 1.93
C VAL A 177 -20.46 5.31 3.46
N GLY A 178 -19.60 6.15 4.05
CA GLY A 178 -18.95 5.97 5.35
C GLY A 178 -19.84 6.04 6.59
N LYS A 179 -21.15 6.32 6.45
CA LYS A 179 -22.08 6.23 7.58
C LYS A 179 -22.21 4.79 8.13
N HIS A 180 -21.76 3.78 7.39
CA HIS A 180 -21.86 2.35 7.77
C HIS A 180 -20.51 1.61 7.84
N ALA A 181 -19.37 2.30 7.65
CA ALA A 181 -18.06 1.66 7.71
C ALA A 181 -17.55 1.60 9.17
N ILE A 182 -17.28 0.40 9.68
CA ILE A 182 -16.72 0.19 11.02
C ILE A 182 -15.37 0.94 11.13
N GLY A 183 -15.22 1.75 12.19
CA GLY A 183 -14.00 2.56 12.42
C GLY A 183 -13.92 3.87 11.63
N TYR A 184 -14.96 4.25 10.88
CA TYR A 184 -15.04 5.55 10.22
C TYR A 184 -15.37 6.68 11.21
N VAL A 185 -14.63 7.80 11.12
CA VAL A 185 -14.88 9.00 11.93
C VAL A 185 -15.17 10.20 11.02
N THR A 186 -16.44 10.61 10.99
CA THR A 186 -17.01 11.58 10.03
C THR A 186 -16.27 12.92 9.97
N LYS A 187 -15.71 13.42 11.08
CA LYS A 187 -15.00 14.71 11.13
C LYS A 187 -13.59 14.68 10.53
N HIS A 188 -12.95 13.51 10.39
CA HIS A 188 -11.57 13.41 9.91
C HIS A 188 -11.45 13.24 8.38
N GLY A 189 -12.53 12.84 7.70
CA GLY A 189 -12.51 12.55 6.27
C GLY A 189 -12.87 13.73 5.35
N THR A 190 -13.62 14.73 5.85
CA THR A 190 -14.28 15.76 5.01
C THR A 190 -13.43 16.99 4.72
N SER A 191 -12.42 17.30 5.55
CA SER A 191 -11.57 18.50 5.42
C SER A 191 -10.06 18.23 5.55
N GLY A 192 -9.63 16.97 5.56
CA GLY A 192 -8.23 16.59 5.72
C GLY A 192 -7.45 16.56 4.41
N TRP A 193 -6.34 17.30 4.34
CA TRP A 193 -5.33 17.11 3.30
C TRP A 193 -4.38 15.98 3.69
N PHE A 194 -4.33 14.93 2.88
CA PHE A 194 -3.34 13.86 3.05
C PHE A 194 -1.99 14.29 2.47
N THR A 195 -0.92 13.84 3.11
CA THR A 195 0.46 14.17 2.72
C THR A 195 1.27 12.88 2.53
N SER A 196 2.48 12.97 1.99
CA SER A 196 3.42 11.83 1.96
C SER A 196 3.71 11.19 3.30
N HIS A 197 3.39 11.87 4.41
CA HIS A 197 3.67 11.43 5.77
C HIS A 197 2.50 10.71 6.43
N THR A 198 1.37 10.57 5.73
CA THR A 198 0.12 10.02 6.25
C THR A 198 0.30 8.64 6.92
N PHE A 199 0.98 7.71 6.27
CA PHE A 199 1.16 6.34 6.80
C PHE A 199 2.29 6.25 7.83
N ARG A 200 3.40 6.99 7.63
CA ARG A 200 4.51 7.03 8.58
C ARG A 200 4.10 7.50 9.97
N ARG A 201 3.34 8.60 10.05
CA ARG A 201 2.90 9.16 11.34
C ARG A 201 1.88 8.25 12.01
N ALA A 202 1.00 7.63 11.23
CA ALA A 202 0.04 6.66 11.74
C ALA A 202 0.74 5.43 12.34
N GLY A 203 1.78 4.89 11.69
CA GLY A 203 2.55 3.76 12.24
C GLY A 203 3.30 4.11 13.53
N ALA A 204 3.83 5.33 13.64
CA ALA A 204 4.45 5.82 14.87
C ALA A 204 3.43 5.96 16.02
N GLN A 205 2.19 6.33 15.71
CA GLN A 205 1.10 6.47 16.69
C GLN A 205 0.38 5.15 17.00
N TYR A 206 0.46 4.15 16.11
CA TYR A 206 -0.18 2.85 16.27
C TYR A 206 0.34 2.07 17.49
N ARG A 207 1.60 2.30 17.90
CA ARG A 207 2.15 1.72 19.15
C ARG A 207 1.67 2.41 20.42
N PHE A 208 0.88 3.49 20.32
CA PHE A 208 0.35 4.27 21.44
C PHE A 208 -1.19 4.24 21.50
N MET A 209 -1.86 3.46 20.65
CA MET A 209 -3.29 3.16 20.70
C MET A 209 -3.48 1.69 21.01
#